data_AF-A0A439JLD2-F1
#
_entry.id   AF-A0A439JLD2-F1
#
_cell.length_a   1.000
_cell.length_b   1.000
_cell.length_c   1.000
_cell.angle_alpha   90.00
_cell.angle_beta   90.00
_cell.angle_gamma   90.00
#
_symmetry.space_group_name_H-M   'P 1'
#
loop_
_entity.id
_entity.type
_entity.pdbx_description
1 polymer ?
#
loop_
_entity_poly.entity_id
_entity_poly.type
_entity_poly.pdbx_seq_one_letter_code
_entity_poly.pdbx_strand_id
1 'polypeptide(L)'
;MLWSDTLNPHGRAISLGAYALAAVLAVSELAILALALHPNVHADYRAYYIDRTTTCLNRDAIGSYSLGQTVSFRSDGAKRVAGMKVCGWSGPVADGTHSLGETSRLRLQIPPLRDGLKATLQMAAVIRPPQMTQRVIISVHGVSVHKVTLSGKQPITVSFVIPHAAFSDASTFEMTFDYLDGIPPSQAASDIYKRSIKLVSFRLDAI
;
A
#
# COMPACT_ATOMS: atom_id res chain seq x y z
N MET A 1 37.54 -70.22 27.21
CA MET A 1 37.00 -69.91 25.88
C MET A 1 36.78 -68.41 25.82
N LEU A 2 37.62 -67.73 25.03
CA LEU A 2 37.59 -66.29 24.85
C LEU A 2 36.60 -66.02 23.71
N TRP A 3 35.36 -65.60 24.02
CA TRP A 3 34.42 -65.16 22.99
C TRP A 3 34.82 -63.75 22.58
N SER A 4 35.46 -63.65 21.43
CA SER A 4 35.70 -62.40 20.73
C SER A 4 34.37 -61.84 20.24
N ASP A 5 33.84 -60.87 20.97
CA ASP A 5 32.84 -59.92 20.46
C ASP A 5 33.48 -59.17 19.29
N THR A 6 33.34 -59.71 18.08
CA THR A 6 33.58 -58.95 16.86
C THR A 6 32.45 -57.94 16.75
N LEU A 7 32.64 -56.78 17.38
CA LEU A 7 31.88 -55.55 17.10
C LEU A 7 31.85 -55.38 15.58
N ASN A 8 30.70 -55.69 14.97
CA ASN A 8 30.48 -55.59 13.53
C ASN A 8 30.79 -54.14 13.10
N PRO A 9 31.95 -53.86 12.47
CA PRO A 9 32.41 -52.50 12.23
C PRO A 9 31.45 -51.76 11.30
N HIS A 10 30.77 -52.51 10.43
CA HIS A 10 29.77 -52.00 9.50
C HIS A 10 28.50 -51.52 10.21
N GLY A 11 28.03 -52.18 11.27
CA GLY A 11 26.85 -51.74 12.03
C GLY A 11 27.08 -50.41 12.76
N ARG A 12 28.29 -50.20 13.29
CA ARG A 12 28.68 -48.96 13.98
C ARG A 12 28.87 -47.79 13.00
N ALA A 13 29.46 -48.06 11.83
CA ALA A 13 29.60 -47.06 10.76
C ALA A 13 28.25 -46.66 10.17
N ILE A 14 27.32 -47.60 9.97
CA ILE A 14 25.95 -47.33 9.51
C ILE A 14 25.19 -46.48 10.54
N SER A 15 25.32 -46.80 11.84
CA SER A 15 24.71 -46.03 12.92
C SER A 15 25.24 -44.59 12.99
N LEU A 16 26.56 -44.39 12.92
CA LEU A 16 27.18 -43.06 12.90
C LEU A 16 26.78 -42.26 11.65
N GLY A 17 26.70 -42.92 10.49
CA GLY A 17 26.21 -42.30 9.25
C GLY A 17 24.75 -41.87 9.34
N ALA A 18 23.89 -42.68 9.96
CA ALA A 18 22.49 -42.34 10.18
C ALA A 18 22.31 -41.16 11.15
N TYR A 19 23.08 -41.11 12.25
CA TYR A 19 23.07 -39.97 13.16
C TYR A 19 23.62 -38.69 12.51
N ALA A 20 24.67 -38.80 11.69
CA ALA A 20 25.20 -37.67 10.93
C ALA A 20 24.16 -37.12 9.94
N LEU A 21 23.46 -38.01 9.21
CA LEU A 21 22.38 -37.62 8.31
C LEU A 21 21.22 -36.95 9.07
N ALA A 22 20.79 -37.53 10.19
CA ALA A 22 19.73 -36.95 11.02
C ALA A 22 20.13 -35.57 11.58
N ALA A 23 21.38 -35.40 11.99
CA ALA A 23 21.89 -34.11 12.45
C ALA A 23 21.91 -33.07 11.33
N VAL A 24 22.36 -33.44 10.13
CA VAL A 24 22.35 -32.54 8.95
C VAL A 24 20.92 -32.13 8.59
N LEU A 25 19.97 -33.06 8.62
CA LEU A 25 18.55 -32.76 8.38
C LEU A 25 18.01 -31.82 9.46
N ALA A 26 18.25 -32.11 10.73
CA ALA A 26 17.79 -31.27 11.84
C ALA A 26 18.35 -29.83 11.75
N VAL A 27 19.65 -29.68 11.45
CA VAL A 27 20.27 -28.37 11.26
C VAL A 27 19.68 -27.65 10.04
N SER A 28 19.41 -28.37 8.95
CA SER A 28 18.79 -27.79 7.75
C SER A 28 17.37 -27.28 8.03
N GLU A 29 16.55 -28.07 8.72
CA GLU A 29 15.20 -27.68 9.12
C GLU A 29 15.21 -26.47 10.07
N LEU A 30 16.14 -26.44 11.04
CA LEU A 30 16.31 -25.29 11.93
C LEU A 30 16.73 -24.04 11.16
N ALA A 31 17.60 -24.17 10.15
CA ALA A 31 17.99 -23.05 9.30
C ALA A 31 16.81 -22.52 8.46
N ILE A 32 16.00 -23.42 7.89
CA ILE A 32 14.78 -23.05 7.15
C ILE A 32 13.78 -22.34 8.07
N LEU A 33 13.55 -22.87 9.27
CA LEU A 33 12.67 -22.26 10.26
C LEU A 33 13.16 -20.86 10.65
N ALA A 34 14.46 -20.68 10.87
CA ALA A 34 15.03 -19.37 11.19
C ALA A 34 14.80 -18.35 10.06
N LEU A 35 14.96 -18.76 8.79
CA LEU A 35 14.67 -17.92 7.63
C LEU A 35 13.18 -17.57 7.52
N ALA A 36 12.28 -18.51 7.87
CA ALA A 36 10.84 -18.27 7.87
C ALA A 36 10.39 -17.31 8.98
N LEU A 37 11.03 -17.37 10.16
CA LEU A 37 10.73 -16.49 11.30
C LEU A 37 11.36 -15.10 11.16
N HIS A 38 12.50 -15.01 10.45
CA HIS A 38 13.23 -13.75 10.23
C HIS A 38 13.49 -13.51 8.74
N PRO A 39 12.44 -13.32 7.93
CA PRO A 39 12.59 -13.09 6.50
C PRO A 39 13.27 -11.73 6.26
N ASN A 40 14.41 -11.76 5.57
CA ASN A 40 15.10 -10.56 5.13
C ASN A 40 14.49 -10.06 3.82
N VAL A 41 13.37 -9.35 3.91
CA VAL A 41 12.63 -8.79 2.78
C VAL A 41 12.49 -7.27 2.94
N HIS A 42 12.17 -6.58 1.84
CA HIS A 42 11.96 -5.14 1.84
C HIS A 42 10.87 -4.72 2.85
N ALA A 43 11.04 -3.58 3.52
CA ALA A 43 10.13 -3.12 4.56
C ALA A 43 8.67 -3.03 4.08
N ASP A 44 8.44 -2.50 2.88
CA ASP A 44 7.08 -2.41 2.29
C ASP A 44 6.47 -3.80 2.02
N TYR A 45 7.28 -4.78 1.61
CA TYR A 45 6.81 -6.15 1.42
C TYR A 45 6.42 -6.78 2.75
N ARG A 46 7.27 -6.61 3.77
CA ARG A 46 7.01 -7.12 5.12
C ARG A 46 5.74 -6.49 5.69
N ALA A 47 5.61 -5.17 5.62
CA ALA A 47 4.45 -4.44 6.12
C ALA A 47 3.13 -4.89 5.46
N TYR A 48 3.15 -5.19 4.17
CA TYR A 48 1.95 -5.60 3.44
C TYR A 48 1.61 -7.11 3.59
N TYR A 49 2.58 -8.00 3.35
CA TYR A 49 2.31 -9.45 3.29
C TYR A 49 2.48 -10.18 4.62
N ILE A 50 3.40 -9.72 5.47
CA ILE A 50 3.81 -10.42 6.69
C ILE A 50 3.16 -9.78 7.92
N ASP A 51 3.54 -8.54 8.23
CA ASP A 51 3.06 -7.84 9.42
C ASP A 51 1.62 -7.35 9.26
N ARG A 52 1.13 -7.22 8.01
CA ARG A 52 -0.19 -6.68 7.64
C ARG A 52 -0.52 -5.35 8.33
N THR A 53 0.48 -4.49 8.45
CA THR A 53 0.35 -3.15 9.04
C THR A 53 -0.06 -2.09 8.01
N THR A 54 -0.15 -2.46 6.72
CA THR A 54 -0.62 -1.59 5.64
C THR A 54 -1.43 -2.37 4.61
N THR A 55 -2.47 -1.74 4.06
CA THR A 55 -3.21 -2.23 2.89
C THR A 55 -2.69 -1.68 1.57
N CYS A 56 -1.62 -0.89 1.61
CA CYS A 56 -1.02 -0.22 0.47
C CYS A 56 0.37 -0.82 0.20
N LEU A 57 0.47 -1.70 -0.81
CA LEU A 57 1.75 -2.14 -1.34
C LEU A 57 2.30 -1.06 -2.26
N ASN A 58 3.37 -0.42 -1.83
CA ASN A 58 4.04 0.65 -2.57
C ASN A 58 4.50 0.13 -3.95
N ARG A 59 4.22 0.91 -5.00
CA ARG A 59 4.73 0.65 -6.36
C ARG A 59 5.69 1.75 -6.73
N ASP A 60 6.68 1.40 -7.54
CA ASP A 60 7.57 2.37 -8.16
C ASP A 60 6.83 3.04 -9.34
N ALA A 61 5.96 3.99 -9.01
CA ALA A 61 5.13 4.73 -9.94
C ALA A 61 5.27 6.23 -9.65
N ILE A 62 5.65 6.99 -10.67
CA ILE A 62 5.72 8.46 -10.64
C ILE A 62 5.03 8.96 -11.91
N GLY A 63 3.93 9.70 -11.75
CA GLY A 63 3.19 10.23 -12.88
C GLY A 63 3.68 11.61 -13.30
N SER A 64 3.86 11.82 -14.59
CA SER A 64 4.10 13.16 -15.14
C SER A 64 2.88 14.05 -14.92
N TYR A 65 3.07 15.24 -14.36
CA TYR A 65 1.99 16.19 -14.08
C TYR A 65 2.43 17.63 -14.34
N SER A 66 1.52 18.43 -14.89
CA SER A 66 1.71 19.87 -15.06
C SER A 66 0.76 20.62 -14.14
N LEU A 67 1.28 21.61 -13.40
CA LEU A 67 0.45 22.45 -12.54
C LEU A 67 -0.65 23.17 -13.35
N GLY A 68 -1.81 23.36 -12.73
CA GLY A 68 -3.02 23.89 -13.34
C GLY A 68 -3.80 22.89 -14.20
N GLN A 69 -3.23 21.72 -14.51
CA GLN A 69 -3.90 20.71 -15.31
C GLN A 69 -4.89 19.90 -14.47
N THR A 70 -6.16 19.86 -14.88
CA THR A 70 -7.10 18.88 -14.31
C THR A 70 -6.84 17.50 -14.92
N VAL A 71 -6.64 16.51 -14.06
CA VAL A 71 -6.52 15.10 -14.44
C VAL A 71 -7.80 14.37 -14.06
N SER A 72 -8.37 13.64 -15.03
CA SER A 72 -9.55 12.79 -14.81
C SER A 72 -9.13 11.42 -14.29
N PHE A 73 -9.84 10.94 -13.27
CA PHE A 73 -9.75 9.58 -12.74
C PHE A 73 -10.87 8.68 -13.27
N ARG A 74 -11.62 9.13 -14.28
CA ARG A 74 -12.57 8.33 -15.04
C ARG A 74 -11.87 7.59 -16.20
N SER A 75 -12.65 6.89 -17.01
CA SER A 75 -12.15 6.11 -18.15
C SER A 75 -11.40 6.95 -19.20
N ASP A 76 -11.77 8.21 -19.40
CA ASP A 76 -11.13 9.15 -20.32
C ASP A 76 -9.69 9.55 -19.91
N GLY A 77 -9.41 9.59 -18.60
CA GLY A 77 -8.09 9.89 -18.04
C GLY A 77 -7.26 8.67 -17.64
N ALA A 78 -7.81 7.46 -17.83
CA ALA A 78 -7.27 6.19 -17.34
C ALA A 78 -5.78 5.96 -17.59
N LYS A 79 -5.34 6.17 -18.84
CA LYS A 79 -3.94 5.98 -19.24
C LYS A 79 -3.00 6.94 -18.53
N ARG A 80 -3.43 8.20 -18.35
CA ARG A 80 -2.62 9.24 -17.71
C ARG A 80 -2.49 9.00 -16.21
N VAL A 81 -3.57 8.63 -15.52
CA VAL A 81 -3.53 8.36 -14.07
C VAL A 81 -2.85 7.05 -13.70
N ALA A 82 -2.67 6.12 -14.64
CA ALA A 82 -2.05 4.82 -14.34
C ALA A 82 -0.66 4.96 -13.70
N GLY A 83 0.18 5.87 -14.22
CA GLY A 83 1.52 6.14 -13.67
C GLY A 83 1.52 6.98 -12.38
N MET A 84 0.40 7.62 -12.04
CA MET A 84 0.27 8.46 -10.83
C MET A 84 -0.15 7.64 -9.61
N LYS A 85 -0.78 6.47 -9.80
CA LYS A 85 -1.35 5.63 -8.75
C LYS A 85 -0.31 4.67 -8.20
N VAL A 86 0.18 4.96 -6.99
CA VAL A 86 1.14 4.11 -6.30
C VAL A 86 0.45 2.85 -5.77
N CYS A 87 -0.63 3.01 -5.01
CA CYS A 87 -1.32 1.91 -4.33
C CYS A 87 -2.74 2.33 -3.94
N GLY A 88 -3.55 1.36 -3.49
CA GLY A 88 -4.87 1.62 -2.90
C GLY A 88 -5.89 2.21 -3.88
N TRP A 89 -5.68 2.08 -5.18
CA TRP A 89 -6.61 2.58 -6.20
C TRP A 89 -6.99 1.47 -7.16
N SER A 90 -8.28 1.38 -7.49
CA SER A 90 -8.76 0.44 -8.50
C SER A 90 -8.37 0.84 -9.93
N GLY A 91 -8.78 0.03 -10.90
CA GLY A 91 -8.89 0.49 -12.27
C GLY A 91 -9.91 1.65 -12.38
N PRO A 92 -9.72 2.58 -13.32
CA PRO A 92 -10.67 3.65 -13.58
C PRO A 92 -11.97 3.04 -14.13
N VAL A 93 -13.10 3.43 -13.55
CA VAL A 93 -14.44 3.13 -14.05
C VAL A 93 -15.10 4.42 -14.52
N ALA A 94 -16.26 4.33 -15.20
CA ALA A 94 -16.90 5.47 -15.84
C ALA A 94 -17.16 6.65 -14.89
N ASP A 95 -17.40 6.40 -13.60
CA ASP A 95 -17.74 7.42 -12.61
C ASP A 95 -16.57 7.81 -11.67
N GLY A 96 -15.37 7.29 -11.90
CA GLY A 96 -14.15 7.63 -11.17
C GLY A 96 -13.28 6.41 -10.85
N THR A 97 -12.23 6.61 -10.06
CA THR A 97 -11.38 5.52 -9.57
C THR A 97 -11.71 5.26 -8.10
N HIS A 98 -12.05 4.02 -7.75
CA HIS A 98 -12.34 3.67 -6.37
C HIS A 98 -11.07 3.58 -5.54
N SER A 99 -11.15 4.02 -4.29
CA SER A 99 -10.16 3.65 -3.28
C SER A 99 -10.29 2.17 -2.92
N LEU A 100 -9.17 1.56 -2.55
CA LEU A 100 -9.03 0.18 -2.09
C LEU A 100 -8.18 0.19 -0.82
N GLY A 101 -8.61 -0.56 0.19
CA GLY A 101 -7.91 -0.62 1.46
C GLY A 101 -8.27 0.53 2.39
N GLU A 102 -7.39 0.74 3.37
CA GLU A 102 -7.46 1.80 4.38
C GLU A 102 -6.64 3.02 3.98
N THR A 103 -5.71 2.86 3.03
CA THR A 103 -4.87 3.95 2.52
C THR A 103 -4.68 3.87 1.01
N SER A 104 -4.74 5.02 0.34
CA SER A 104 -4.37 5.17 -1.08
C SER A 104 -3.31 6.25 -1.27
N ARG A 105 -2.47 6.11 -2.29
CA ARG A 105 -1.38 7.06 -2.56
C ARG A 105 -1.29 7.45 -4.03
N LEU A 106 -1.06 8.74 -4.26
CA LEU A 106 -0.70 9.31 -5.55
C LEU A 106 0.71 9.87 -5.48
N ARG A 107 1.52 9.63 -6.51
CA ARG A 107 2.88 10.19 -6.61
C ARG A 107 3.11 10.80 -7.98
N LEU A 108 3.49 12.07 -7.97
CA LEU A 108 3.59 12.92 -9.14
C LEU A 108 4.96 13.56 -9.23
N GLN A 109 5.40 13.82 -10.44
CA GLN A 109 6.47 14.77 -10.68
C GLN A 109 5.87 16.17 -10.76
N ILE A 110 6.37 17.08 -9.94
CA ILE A 110 6.03 18.50 -9.98
C ILE A 110 7.31 19.32 -10.15
N PRO A 111 7.27 20.50 -10.79
CA PRO A 111 8.43 21.38 -10.83
C PRO A 111 8.79 21.85 -9.41
N PRO A 112 10.05 22.27 -9.18
CA PRO A 112 10.42 22.95 -7.94
C PRO A 112 9.56 24.21 -7.77
N LEU A 113 8.98 24.37 -6.58
CA LEU A 113 8.15 25.52 -6.23
C LEU A 113 8.78 26.27 -5.08
N ARG A 114 8.45 27.55 -4.97
CA ARG A 114 8.86 28.41 -3.84
C ARG A 114 7.74 28.59 -2.82
N ASP A 115 6.51 28.46 -3.29
CA ASP A 115 5.29 28.75 -2.55
C ASP A 115 4.41 27.49 -2.40
N GLY A 116 3.26 27.66 -1.76
CA GLY A 116 2.31 26.58 -1.53
C GLY A 116 1.58 26.13 -2.80
N LEU A 117 0.78 25.08 -2.64
CA LEU A 117 -0.09 24.55 -3.68
C LEU A 117 -1.55 24.61 -3.23
N LYS A 118 -2.47 24.84 -4.16
CA LYS A 118 -3.90 24.62 -3.94
C LYS A 118 -4.28 23.30 -4.59
N ALA A 119 -4.72 22.34 -3.80
CA ALA A 119 -5.31 21.11 -4.31
C ALA A 119 -6.81 21.29 -4.51
N THR A 120 -7.30 20.85 -5.66
CA THR A 120 -8.73 20.76 -5.99
C THR A 120 -9.04 19.34 -6.40
N LEU A 121 -9.89 18.67 -5.62
CA LEU A 121 -10.27 17.28 -5.79
C LEU A 121 -11.78 17.19 -6.01
N GLN A 122 -12.22 16.37 -6.96
CA GLN A 122 -13.62 15.98 -7.03
C GLN A 122 -13.75 14.54 -6.53
N MET A 123 -14.54 14.32 -5.48
CA MET A 123 -14.63 13.03 -4.79
C MET A 123 -16.08 12.67 -4.48
N ALA A 124 -16.43 11.39 -4.58
CA ALA A 124 -17.72 10.86 -4.14
C ALA A 124 -17.52 9.87 -2.99
N ALA A 125 -18.40 9.90 -1.99
CA ALA A 125 -18.42 8.91 -0.93
C ALA A 125 -18.94 7.56 -1.45
N VAL A 126 -18.32 6.46 -1.04
CA VAL A 126 -18.94 5.14 -1.14
C VAL A 126 -19.88 4.98 0.05
N ILE A 127 -21.17 4.85 -0.24
CA ILE A 127 -22.24 4.78 0.75
C ILE A 127 -22.89 3.40 0.72
N ARG A 128 -22.97 2.76 1.87
CA ARG A 128 -23.74 1.53 2.09
C ARG A 128 -24.27 1.56 3.52
N PRO A 129 -25.60 1.59 3.74
CA PRO A 129 -26.17 1.57 5.09
C PRO A 129 -25.56 0.45 5.95
N PRO A 130 -25.21 0.74 7.22
CA PRO A 130 -25.47 2.00 7.95
C PRO A 130 -24.44 3.12 7.69
N GLN A 131 -23.36 2.85 6.95
CA GLN A 131 -22.31 3.83 6.66
C GLN A 131 -22.74 4.81 5.56
N MET A 132 -23.14 6.02 5.98
CA MET A 132 -23.64 7.07 5.08
C MET A 132 -22.64 8.20 4.80
N THR A 133 -21.50 8.19 5.49
CA THR A 133 -20.43 9.19 5.37
C THR A 133 -19.06 8.54 5.29
N GLN A 134 -18.08 9.25 4.74
CA GLN A 134 -16.71 8.77 4.57
C GLN A 134 -15.73 9.84 5.02
N ARG A 135 -15.01 9.60 6.11
CA ARG A 135 -13.95 10.49 6.59
C ARG A 135 -12.63 10.15 5.91
N VAL A 136 -11.99 11.18 5.39
CA VAL A 136 -10.70 11.10 4.70
C VAL A 136 -9.73 12.09 5.32
N ILE A 137 -8.57 11.60 5.72
CA ILE A 137 -7.42 12.42 6.09
C ILE A 137 -6.50 12.45 4.88
N ILE A 138 -6.12 13.65 4.44
CA ILE A 138 -5.20 13.85 3.32
C ILE A 138 -3.90 14.38 3.88
N SER A 139 -2.80 13.71 3.53
CA SER A 139 -1.45 14.09 3.90
C SER A 139 -0.56 14.21 2.66
N VAL A 140 0.46 15.04 2.77
CA VAL A 140 1.51 15.22 1.76
C VAL A 140 2.84 14.93 2.42
N HIS A 141 3.60 13.96 1.88
CA HIS A 141 4.81 13.43 2.52
C HIS A 141 4.64 13.11 4.02
N GLY A 142 3.48 12.56 4.40
CA GLY A 142 3.14 12.21 5.79
C GLY A 142 2.65 13.38 6.65
N VAL A 143 2.75 14.63 6.19
CA VAL A 143 2.22 15.80 6.89
C VAL A 143 0.72 15.93 6.59
N SER A 144 -0.14 15.87 7.61
CA SER A 144 -1.58 16.04 7.43
C SER A 144 -1.91 17.48 7.02
N VAL A 145 -2.49 17.65 5.83
CA VAL A 145 -2.80 18.97 5.25
C VAL A 145 -4.30 19.25 5.17
N HIS A 146 -5.13 18.20 5.18
CA HIS A 146 -6.58 18.36 5.10
C HIS A 146 -7.33 17.18 5.73
N LYS A 147 -8.55 17.45 6.23
CA LYS A 147 -9.50 16.44 6.71
C LYS A 147 -10.87 16.79 6.17
N VAL A 148 -11.55 15.81 5.59
CA VAL A 148 -12.87 16.01 4.99
C VAL A 148 -13.80 14.85 5.32
N THR A 149 -15.07 15.16 5.55
CA THR A 149 -16.15 14.17 5.63
C THR A 149 -16.99 14.29 4.38
N LEU A 150 -17.02 13.23 3.58
CA LEU A 150 -17.84 13.15 2.36
C LEU A 150 -19.18 12.50 2.69
N SER A 151 -20.24 13.01 2.09
CA SER A 151 -21.61 12.50 2.23
C SER A 151 -22.38 12.68 0.93
N GLY A 152 -23.44 11.89 0.75
CA GLY A 152 -24.27 11.93 -0.46
C GLY A 152 -23.68 11.14 -1.62
N LYS A 153 -24.53 10.89 -2.63
CA LYS A 153 -24.18 10.05 -3.80
C LYS A 153 -23.45 10.83 -4.89
N GLN A 154 -23.57 12.15 -4.90
CA GLN A 154 -22.97 12.99 -5.94
C GLN A 154 -21.52 13.34 -5.59
N PRO A 155 -20.62 13.41 -6.59
CA PRO A 155 -19.28 13.91 -6.36
C PRO A 155 -19.30 15.35 -5.87
N ILE A 156 -18.53 15.65 -4.83
CA ILE A 156 -18.32 17.00 -4.31
C ILE A 156 -16.92 17.49 -4.65
N THR A 157 -16.77 18.79 -4.84
CA THR A 157 -15.47 19.43 -5.04
C THR A 157 -14.93 19.89 -3.68
N VAL A 158 -13.71 19.47 -3.37
CA VAL A 158 -12.97 19.82 -2.16
C VAL A 158 -11.73 20.60 -2.58
N SER A 159 -11.49 21.74 -1.96
CA SER A 159 -10.31 22.58 -2.24
C SER A 159 -9.61 22.96 -0.95
N PHE A 160 -8.29 22.84 -0.91
CA PHE A 160 -7.49 23.17 0.27
C PHE A 160 -6.08 23.59 -0.13
N VAL A 161 -5.43 24.32 0.78
CA VAL A 161 -4.04 24.78 0.62
C VAL A 161 -3.09 23.74 1.21
N ILE A 162 -2.01 23.47 0.50
CA ILE A 162 -0.88 22.65 0.90
C ILE A 162 0.29 23.61 1.14
N PRO A 163 0.75 23.77 2.39
CA PRO A 163 1.87 24.64 2.68
C PRO A 163 3.16 24.09 2.05
N HIS A 164 4.03 24.99 1.56
CA HIS A 164 5.32 24.62 0.95
C HIS A 164 6.16 23.71 1.86
N ALA A 165 6.14 23.94 3.17
CA ALA A 165 6.84 23.12 4.16
C ALA A 165 6.44 21.62 4.16
N ALA A 166 5.28 21.25 3.60
CA ALA A 166 4.88 19.85 3.49
C ALA A 166 5.60 19.12 2.34
N PHE A 167 6.27 19.81 1.43
CA PHE A 167 6.91 19.21 0.25
C PHE A 167 8.22 19.90 -0.18
N SER A 168 8.77 20.80 0.64
CA SER A 168 9.95 21.62 0.29
C SER A 168 11.21 20.82 -0.01
N ASP A 169 11.39 19.68 0.68
CA ASP A 169 12.59 18.83 0.55
C ASP A 169 12.36 17.62 -0.37
N ALA A 170 11.20 17.55 -1.01
CA ALA A 170 10.79 16.39 -1.78
C ALA A 170 11.05 16.56 -3.28
N SER A 171 11.67 15.56 -3.90
CA SER A 171 11.90 15.51 -5.35
C SER A 171 10.66 15.09 -6.16
N THR A 172 9.66 14.55 -5.48
CA THR A 172 8.36 14.15 -6.03
C THR A 172 7.28 14.62 -5.08
N PHE A 173 6.05 14.77 -5.58
CA PHE A 173 4.90 15.09 -4.76
C PHE A 173 4.13 13.82 -4.44
N GLU A 174 4.09 13.42 -3.16
CA GLU A 174 3.31 12.27 -2.70
C GLU A 174 2.12 12.72 -1.85
N MET A 175 0.92 12.40 -2.32
CA MET A 175 -0.34 12.63 -1.58
C MET A 175 -0.93 11.30 -1.12
N THR A 176 -1.18 11.20 0.17
CA THR A 176 -1.77 10.03 0.82
C THR A 176 -3.18 10.34 1.30
N PHE A 177 -4.06 9.36 1.16
CA PHE A 177 -5.46 9.39 1.57
C PHE A 177 -5.68 8.26 2.56
N ASP A 178 -5.95 8.60 3.82
CA ASP A 178 -6.26 7.63 4.87
C ASP A 178 -7.76 7.62 5.14
N TYR A 179 -8.34 6.42 5.15
CA TYR A 179 -9.78 6.19 5.27
C TYR A 179 -10.12 5.55 6.60
N LEU A 180 -10.91 6.26 7.40
CA LEU A 180 -11.33 5.77 8.71
C LEU A 180 -12.58 4.88 8.64
N ASP A 181 -13.35 5.00 7.56
CA ASP A 181 -14.71 4.46 7.44
C ASP A 181 -14.89 3.52 6.22
N GLY A 182 -13.79 2.88 5.78
CA GLY A 182 -13.79 2.02 4.59
C GLY A 182 -14.75 0.84 4.70
N ILE A 183 -15.59 0.64 3.68
CA ILE A 183 -16.65 -0.38 3.67
C ILE A 183 -16.14 -1.64 2.97
N PRO A 184 -16.14 -2.82 3.63
CA PRO A 184 -15.74 -4.06 2.98
C PRO A 184 -16.82 -4.51 1.97
N PRO A 185 -16.44 -5.20 0.88
CA PRO A 185 -17.40 -5.65 -0.12
C PRO A 185 -18.36 -6.71 0.45
N SER A 186 -17.86 -7.59 1.34
CA SER A 186 -18.60 -8.58 2.12
C SER A 186 -17.99 -8.72 3.52
N GLN A 187 -18.68 -9.37 4.46
CA GLN A 187 -18.20 -9.53 5.84
C GLN A 187 -16.89 -10.33 5.96
N ALA A 188 -16.66 -11.29 5.06
CA ALA A 188 -15.46 -12.14 5.05
C ALA A 188 -14.30 -11.56 4.21
N ALA A 189 -14.51 -10.41 3.54
CA ALA A 189 -13.50 -9.84 2.68
C ALA A 189 -12.37 -9.20 3.48
N SER A 190 -11.13 -9.36 2.99
CA SER A 190 -9.96 -8.64 3.52
C SER A 190 -10.15 -7.13 3.40
N ASP A 191 -9.62 -6.44 4.39
CA ASP A 191 -9.45 -5.00 4.46
C ASP A 191 -8.87 -4.36 3.19
N ILE A 192 -7.97 -5.03 2.46
CA ILE A 192 -7.40 -4.55 1.19
C ILE A 192 -8.46 -4.26 0.11
N TYR A 193 -9.67 -4.79 0.26
CA TYR A 193 -10.79 -4.57 -0.65
C TYR A 193 -11.82 -3.56 -0.13
N LYS A 194 -11.61 -2.97 1.06
CA LYS A 194 -12.45 -1.89 1.58
C LYS A 194 -12.50 -0.76 0.57
N ARG A 195 -13.68 -0.15 0.42
CA ARG A 195 -13.92 1.00 -0.46
C ARG A 195 -14.44 2.16 0.36
N SER A 196 -13.90 3.34 0.13
CA SER A 196 -14.22 4.54 0.91
C SER A 196 -14.68 5.66 0.01
N ILE A 197 -13.91 5.97 -1.04
CA ILE A 197 -14.25 7.06 -1.97
C ILE A 197 -14.13 6.62 -3.42
N LYS A 198 -14.68 7.44 -4.31
CA LYS A 198 -14.27 7.52 -5.70
C LYS A 198 -13.59 8.86 -5.93
N LEU A 199 -12.36 8.85 -6.45
CA LEU A 199 -11.71 10.04 -6.97
C LEU A 199 -12.15 10.24 -8.42
N VAL A 200 -12.64 11.43 -8.73
CA VAL A 200 -13.18 11.76 -10.06
C VAL A 200 -12.20 12.65 -10.82
N SER A 201 -11.66 13.66 -10.16
CA SER A 201 -10.65 14.54 -10.75
C SER A 201 -9.71 15.09 -9.70
N PHE A 202 -8.54 15.50 -10.17
CA PHE A 202 -7.43 16.03 -9.37
C PHE A 202 -6.78 17.20 -10.11
N ARG A 203 -6.50 18.28 -9.39
CA ARG A 203 -5.75 19.43 -9.88
C ARG A 203 -4.92 20.04 -8.74
N LEU A 204 -3.71 20.46 -9.06
CA LEU A 204 -2.85 21.28 -8.22
C LEU A 204 -2.57 22.59 -8.95
N ASP A 205 -2.76 23.71 -8.28
CA ASP A 205 -2.38 25.04 -8.75
C ASP A 205 -1.28 25.59 -7.84
N ALA A 206 -0.29 26.28 -8.41
CA ALA A 206 0.62 27.09 -7.62
C ALA A 206 -0.14 28.29 -7.03
N ILE A 207 0.21 28.68 -5.80
CA ILE A 207 -0.35 29.85 -5.10
C ILE A 207 0.69 30.95 -5.04
#